data_AF-A0A8T2JIY6-F1
#
_entry.id   AF-A0A8T2JIY6-F1
#
_cell.length_a   1.000
_cell.length_b   1.000
_cell.length_c   1.000
_cell.angle_alpha   90.00
_cell.angle_beta   90.00
_cell.angle_gamma   90.00
#
_symmetry.space_group_name_H-M   'P 1'
#
loop_
_entity.id
_entity.type
_entity.pdbx_description
1 polymer ?
#
loop_
_entity_poly.entity_id
_entity_poly.type
_entity_poly.pdbx_seq_one_letter_code
_entity_poly.pdbx_strand_id
1 'polypeptide(L)'
;MDSFPKALGWGSRFLPKWASYKQGFGSHMDEFWLGNDNIHKNTSSGIWELRVDIWDFDNNLYFAKYSSFQILDEAEQYRLILGKFEGGSAGDSLSYHHYSKFSTYDQDNDVSSMNCALQYKGAWWHIIAFFQTPK
;
A
#
# COMPACT_ATOMS: atom_id res chain seq x y z
N MET A 1 19.97 -24.95 -2.22
CA MET A 1 19.41 -24.23 -3.39
C MET A 1 17.97 -24.06 -3.01
N ASP A 2 17.70 -22.98 -2.28
CA ASP A 2 16.51 -22.90 -1.45
C ASP A 2 15.48 -22.09 -2.22
N SER A 3 14.48 -22.81 -2.69
CA SER A 3 13.32 -22.30 -3.40
C SER A 3 12.56 -21.33 -2.49
N PHE A 4 12.47 -20.07 -2.88
CA PHE A 4 11.57 -19.11 -2.26
C PHE A 4 10.11 -19.60 -2.39
N PRO A 5 9.26 -19.49 -1.35
CA PRO A 5 7.86 -19.81 -1.50
C PRO A 5 7.20 -18.82 -2.46
N LYS A 6 6.51 -19.38 -3.45
CA LYS A 6 5.62 -18.70 -4.39
C LYS A 6 4.60 -17.88 -3.60
N ALA A 7 4.31 -16.66 -4.07
CA ALA A 7 3.18 -15.85 -3.63
C ALA A 7 1.89 -16.70 -3.65
N LEU A 8 1.46 -17.16 -2.49
CA LEU A 8 0.14 -17.73 -2.29
C LEU A 8 -0.76 -16.54 -1.99
N GLY A 9 -1.13 -15.84 -3.07
CA GLY A 9 -2.03 -14.69 -2.99
C GLY A 9 -3.23 -15.04 -2.12
N TRP A 10 -3.47 -14.20 -1.12
CA TRP A 10 -4.60 -14.28 -0.20
C TRP A 10 -5.83 -14.75 -0.97
N GLY A 11 -6.17 -16.02 -0.78
CA GLY A 11 -7.28 -16.65 -1.48
C GLY A 11 -8.51 -15.77 -1.31
N SER A 12 -9.30 -15.66 -2.38
CA SER A 12 -10.44 -14.76 -2.63
C SER A 12 -11.58 -14.71 -1.58
N ARG A 13 -11.34 -15.12 -0.33
CA ARG A 13 -12.33 -15.30 0.72
C ARG A 13 -12.09 -14.49 1.99
N PHE A 14 -10.93 -13.84 2.18
CA PHE A 14 -10.67 -13.00 3.35
C PHE A 14 -9.87 -11.76 2.98
N LEU A 15 -10.57 -10.65 2.74
CA LEU A 15 -9.95 -9.33 2.76
C LEU A 15 -9.77 -8.93 4.23
N PRO A 16 -8.57 -8.54 4.68
CA PRO A 16 -8.39 -8.05 6.04
C PRO A 16 -9.20 -6.78 6.29
N LYS A 17 -9.75 -6.67 7.51
CA LYS A 17 -10.55 -5.52 7.97
C LYS A 17 -9.66 -4.33 8.32
N TRP A 18 -10.26 -3.15 8.50
CA TRP A 18 -9.58 -1.97 9.03
C TRP A 18 -8.73 -2.28 10.27
N ALA A 19 -9.31 -2.98 11.25
CA ALA A 19 -8.63 -3.36 12.48
C ALA A 19 -7.38 -4.22 12.24
N SER A 20 -7.40 -5.07 11.21
CA SER A 20 -6.24 -5.87 10.82
C SER A 20 -5.15 -5.01 10.20
N TYR A 21 -5.49 -4.11 9.27
CA TYR A 21 -4.51 -3.18 8.68
C TYR A 21 -3.95 -2.20 9.70
N LYS A 22 -4.73 -1.81 10.71
CA LYS A 22 -4.26 -1.02 11.85
C LYS A 22 -3.18 -1.74 12.65
N GLN A 23 -3.46 -2.97 13.10
CA GLN A 23 -2.57 -3.74 14.00
C GLN A 23 -1.41 -4.42 13.27
N GLY A 24 -1.58 -4.74 11.99
CA GLY A 24 -0.69 -5.62 11.23
C GLY A 24 -1.15 -7.07 11.26
N PHE A 25 -0.69 -7.84 10.28
CA PHE A 25 -1.03 -9.26 10.14
C PHE A 25 0.02 -9.96 9.26
N GLY A 26 -0.01 -11.30 9.27
CA GLY A 26 0.96 -12.13 8.56
C GLY A 26 2.20 -12.44 9.39
N SER A 27 3.27 -12.85 8.72
CA SER A 27 4.52 -13.31 9.35
C SER A 27 5.73 -12.75 8.60
N HIS A 28 6.79 -12.37 9.33
CA HIS A 28 8.04 -11.90 8.73
C HIS A 28 8.76 -12.96 7.89
N MET A 29 8.39 -14.23 8.04
CA MET A 29 8.92 -15.34 7.24
C MET A 29 8.15 -15.53 5.92
N ASP A 30 6.99 -14.89 5.79
CA ASP A 30 6.07 -14.98 4.65
C ASP A 30 5.58 -13.57 4.26
N GLU A 31 4.35 -13.47 3.74
CA GLU A 31 3.68 -12.20 3.48
C GLU A 31 3.16 -11.58 4.79
N PHE A 32 3.42 -10.28 4.97
CA PHE A 32 2.93 -9.54 6.12
C PHE A 32 2.64 -8.08 5.78
N TRP A 33 1.76 -7.48 6.59
CA TRP A 33 1.59 -6.04 6.69
C TRP A 33 2.00 -5.60 8.08
N LEU A 34 2.92 -4.63 8.17
CA LEU A 34 3.51 -4.19 9.45
C LEU A 34 2.47 -3.60 10.42
N GLY A 35 1.35 -3.07 9.90
CA GLY A 35 0.33 -2.39 10.67
C GLY A 35 0.47 -0.87 10.56
N ASN A 36 -0.64 -0.18 10.29
CA ASN A 36 -0.65 1.26 10.06
C ASN A 36 -0.25 2.03 11.32
N ASP A 37 -0.57 1.54 12.53
CA ASP A 37 -0.09 2.16 13.77
C ASP A 37 1.44 2.15 13.85
N ASN A 38 2.06 1.03 13.44
CA ASN A 38 3.51 0.88 13.46
C ASN A 38 4.18 1.71 12.36
N ILE A 39 3.61 1.74 11.15
CA ILE A 39 4.12 2.54 10.03
C ILE A 39 4.01 4.04 10.37
N HIS A 40 2.88 4.50 10.91
CA HIS A 40 2.70 5.86 11.38
C HIS A 40 3.76 6.21 12.43
N LYS A 41 3.89 5.39 13.48
CA LYS A 41 4.88 5.60 14.54
C LYS A 41 6.29 5.74 13.98
N ASN A 42 6.71 4.85 13.09
CA ASN A 42 8.05 4.87 12.50
C ASN A 42 8.28 6.11 11.63
N THR A 43 7.26 6.55 10.88
CA THR A 43 7.39 7.65 9.91
C THR A 43 7.01 9.03 10.46
N SER A 44 6.51 9.10 11.70
CA SER A 44 6.04 10.34 12.35
C SER A 44 7.16 11.32 12.74
N SER A 45 8.42 10.87 12.80
CA SER A 45 9.56 11.70 13.14
C SER A 45 10.71 11.48 12.17
N GLY A 46 11.33 12.58 11.72
CA GLY A 46 12.42 12.56 10.74
C GLY A 46 11.91 12.53 9.30
N ILE A 47 12.82 12.29 8.36
CA ILE A 47 12.53 12.15 6.92
C ILE A 47 12.86 10.71 6.55
N TRP A 48 11.86 10.00 6.04
CA TRP A 48 11.97 8.59 5.64
C TRP A 48 11.77 8.46 4.15
N GLU A 49 12.77 7.97 3.41
CA GLU A 49 12.61 7.66 1.99
C GLU A 49 11.76 6.40 1.81
N LEU A 50 11.00 6.34 0.71
CA LEU A 50 10.28 5.12 0.31
C LEU A 50 10.92 4.53 -0.95
N ARG A 51 11.17 3.23 -0.91
CA ARG A 51 11.48 2.41 -2.07
C ARG A 51 10.47 1.29 -2.19
N VAL A 52 9.91 1.14 -3.38
CA VAL A 52 9.03 0.02 -3.74
C VAL A 52 9.78 -0.84 -4.75
N ASP A 53 9.94 -2.12 -4.45
CA ASP A 53 10.54 -3.12 -5.34
C ASP A 53 9.43 -4.07 -5.83
N ILE A 54 9.37 -4.34 -7.13
CA ILE A 54 8.34 -5.14 -7.80
C ILE A 54 9.02 -6.15 -8.72
N TRP A 55 8.60 -7.41 -8.65
CA TRP A 55 9.05 -8.45 -9.57
C TRP A 55 7.91 -8.80 -10.54
N ASP A 56 8.24 -8.90 -11.82
CA ASP A 56 7.32 -9.48 -12.81
C ASP A 56 7.40 -11.02 -12.83
N PHE A 57 6.55 -11.65 -13.64
CA PHE A 57 6.50 -13.11 -13.77
C PHE A 57 7.76 -13.72 -14.40
N ASP A 58 8.58 -12.91 -15.08
CA ASP A 58 9.85 -13.30 -15.69
C ASP A 58 11.04 -13.03 -14.75
N ASN A 59 10.78 -12.69 -13.48
CA ASN A 59 11.75 -12.33 -12.44
C ASN A 59 12.56 -11.05 -12.72
N ASN A 60 12.08 -10.15 -13.58
CA ASN A 60 12.69 -8.84 -13.71
C ASN A 60 12.30 -7.97 -12.52
N LEU A 61 13.30 -7.31 -11.91
CA LEU A 61 13.11 -6.38 -10.81
C LEU A 61 12.92 -4.95 -11.33
N TYR A 62 11.79 -4.35 -10.98
CA TYR A 62 11.51 -2.93 -11.15
C TYR A 62 11.47 -2.24 -9.80
N PHE A 63 11.78 -0.95 -9.78
CA PHE A 63 11.69 -0.18 -8.54
C PHE A 63 11.18 1.25 -8.77
N ALA A 64 10.68 1.87 -7.71
CA ALA A 64 10.34 3.29 -7.63
C ALA A 64 10.84 3.88 -6.31
N LYS A 65 11.38 5.10 -6.33
CA LYS A 65 11.85 5.81 -5.14
C LYS A 65 11.17 7.16 -4.94
N TYR A 66 10.93 7.51 -3.68
CA TYR A 66 10.35 8.79 -3.26
C TYR A 66 11.16 9.39 -2.12
N SER A 67 11.41 10.69 -2.21
CA SER A 67 12.26 11.47 -1.28
C SER A 67 11.75 11.50 0.16
N SER A 68 10.45 11.30 0.38
CA SER A 68 9.88 11.16 1.72
C SER A 68 8.62 10.32 1.72
N PHE A 69 8.30 9.72 2.85
CA PHE A 69 7.11 8.91 3.06
C PHE A 69 6.69 8.99 4.52
N GLN A 70 5.42 9.29 4.72
CA GLN A 70 4.78 9.28 6.02
C GLN A 70 3.32 8.89 5.83
N ILE A 71 2.76 8.23 6.83
CA ILE A 71 1.31 8.10 6.97
C ILE A 71 0.90 8.81 8.26
N LEU A 72 -0.23 9.51 8.24
CA LEU A 72 -0.77 10.16 9.43
C LEU A 72 -1.40 9.14 10.38
N ASP A 73 -1.94 9.61 11.50
CA ASP A 73 -2.57 8.76 12.49
C ASP A 73 -3.96 8.26 12.05
N GLU A 74 -4.61 7.49 12.91
CA GLU A 74 -5.96 6.97 12.66
C GLU A 74 -7.04 8.07 12.59
N ALA A 75 -6.86 9.18 13.33
CA ALA A 75 -7.79 10.31 13.30
C ALA A 75 -7.82 10.96 11.92
N GLU A 76 -6.70 10.89 11.20
CA GLU A 76 -6.54 11.28 9.80
C GLU A 76 -6.70 10.12 8.80
N GLN A 77 -7.22 8.97 9.26
CA GLN A 77 -7.42 7.75 8.45
C GLN A 77 -6.16 7.28 7.73
N TYR A 78 -5.01 7.38 8.40
CA TYR A 78 -3.69 7.02 7.87
C TYR A 78 -3.35 7.67 6.54
N ARG A 79 -3.74 8.93 6.36
CA ARG A 79 -3.50 9.70 5.13
C ARG A 79 -2.05 9.61 4.67
N LEU A 80 -1.84 9.33 3.39
CA LEU A 80 -0.51 9.27 2.78
C LEU A 80 0.07 10.68 2.59
N ILE A 81 1.28 10.88 3.07
CA ILE A 81 2.12 12.06 2.80
C ILE A 81 3.38 11.56 2.08
N LEU A 82 3.45 11.82 0.78
CA LEU A 82 4.53 11.38 -0.10
C LEU A 82 5.37 12.56 -0.58
N GLY A 83 6.68 12.36 -0.61
CA GLY A 83 7.63 13.27 -1.22
C GLY A 83 7.66 13.14 -2.73
N LYS A 84 8.55 13.92 -3.35
CA LYS A 84 8.77 13.87 -4.80
C LYS A 84 9.29 12.50 -5.23
N PHE A 85 8.78 11.98 -6.35
CA PHE A 85 9.37 10.83 -7.04
C PHE A 85 10.79 11.16 -7.51
N GLU A 86 11.72 10.27 -7.19
CA GLU A 86 13.15 10.44 -7.48
C GLU A 86 13.63 9.59 -8.66
N GLY A 87 12.78 8.69 -9.15
CA GLY A 87 13.10 7.81 -10.27
C GLY A 87 12.99 6.33 -9.93
N GLY A 88 13.11 5.52 -10.98
CA GLY A 88 13.07 4.07 -10.91
C GLY A 88 12.46 3.45 -12.16
N SER A 89 12.82 2.19 -12.43
CA SER A 89 12.39 1.47 -13.64
C SER A 89 10.88 1.15 -13.66
N ALA A 90 10.19 1.22 -12.51
CA ALA A 90 8.74 1.01 -12.43
C ALA A 90 7.91 2.25 -12.81
N GLY A 91 8.53 3.43 -12.92
CA GLY A 91 7.83 4.71 -13.10
C GLY A 91 7.14 5.22 -11.83
N ASP A 92 6.32 6.26 -11.98
CA ASP A 92 5.60 6.91 -10.89
C ASP A 92 4.11 6.59 -10.92
N SER A 93 3.69 5.69 -10.03
CA SER A 93 2.29 5.30 -9.84
C SER A 93 1.75 5.65 -8.46
N LEU A 94 2.59 6.18 -7.54
CA LEU A 94 2.18 6.46 -6.16
C LEU A 94 1.92 7.94 -5.92
N SER A 95 2.57 8.85 -6.66
CA SER A 95 2.36 10.30 -6.49
C SER A 95 0.90 10.71 -6.68
N TYR A 96 0.16 9.99 -7.52
CA TYR A 96 -1.28 10.23 -7.69
C TYR A 96 -2.03 10.11 -6.37
N HIS A 97 -1.65 9.16 -5.50
CA HIS A 97 -2.32 8.85 -4.23
C HIS A 97 -1.92 9.78 -3.07
N HIS A 98 -1.05 10.76 -3.31
CA HIS A 98 -0.65 11.73 -2.28
C HIS A 98 -1.85 12.44 -1.67
N TYR A 99 -1.84 12.63 -0.34
CA TYR A 99 -2.95 13.15 0.48
C TYR A 99 -4.23 12.30 0.55
N SER A 100 -4.23 11.10 -0.03
CA SER A 100 -5.40 10.22 0.03
C SER A 100 -5.46 9.47 1.35
N LYS A 101 -6.68 9.16 1.80
CA LYS A 101 -6.93 8.40 3.03
C LYS A 101 -6.85 6.91 2.73
N PHE A 102 -6.44 6.12 3.71
CA PHE A 102 -6.43 4.67 3.57
C PHE A 102 -7.88 4.15 3.60
N SER A 103 -8.22 3.20 2.74
CA SER A 103 -9.55 2.60 2.67
C SER A 103 -9.44 1.07 2.73
N THR A 104 -10.36 0.46 3.46
CA THR A 104 -10.59 -0.99 3.46
C THR A 104 -12.01 -1.30 3.03
N TYR A 105 -12.29 -2.57 2.79
CA TYR A 105 -13.62 -2.98 2.34
C TYR A 105 -14.73 -2.66 3.37
N ASP A 106 -14.39 -2.59 4.66
CA ASP A 106 -15.29 -2.30 5.78
C ASP A 106 -15.20 -0.84 6.29
N GLN A 107 -14.28 -0.04 5.74
CA GLN A 107 -14.16 1.39 6.03
C GLN A 107 -13.76 2.16 4.77
N ASP A 108 -14.75 2.77 4.14
CA ASP A 108 -14.61 3.56 2.92
C ASP A 108 -14.23 5.01 3.25
N ASN A 109 -13.03 5.42 2.90
CA ASN A 109 -12.53 6.79 3.06
C ASN A 109 -12.09 7.40 1.71
N ASP A 110 -12.43 6.78 0.58
CA ASP A 110 -12.07 7.29 -0.73
C ASP A 110 -13.08 8.34 -1.23
N VAL A 111 -12.80 8.97 -2.37
CA VAL A 111 -13.63 10.06 -2.95
C VAL A 111 -14.61 9.51 -3.99
N SER A 112 -14.61 8.20 -4.22
CA SER A 112 -15.48 7.52 -5.18
C SER A 112 -16.91 7.45 -4.66
N SER A 113 -17.87 7.27 -5.57
CA SER A 113 -19.25 6.91 -5.21
C SER A 113 -19.41 5.42 -4.87
N MET A 114 -18.37 4.62 -5.14
CA MET A 114 -18.30 3.18 -4.87
C MET A 114 -17.06 2.88 -4.05
N ASN A 115 -17.16 1.95 -3.10
CA ASN A 115 -16.02 1.53 -2.29
C ASN A 115 -14.93 0.85 -3.17
N CYS A 116 -13.81 1.55 -3.36
CA CYS A 116 -12.71 1.07 -4.20
C CYS A 116 -12.10 -0.21 -3.64
N ALA A 117 -11.98 -0.31 -2.32
CA ALA A 117 -11.39 -1.45 -1.65
C ALA A 117 -12.20 -2.74 -1.89
N LEU A 118 -13.54 -2.64 -1.95
CA LEU A 118 -14.42 -3.74 -2.37
C LEU A 118 -14.24 -4.08 -3.86
N GLN A 119 -14.15 -3.07 -4.73
CA GLN A 119 -14.06 -3.26 -6.18
C GLN A 119 -12.73 -3.91 -6.60
N TYR A 120 -11.60 -3.41 -6.08
CA TYR A 120 -10.26 -3.91 -6.38
C TYR A 120 -9.81 -5.06 -5.50
N LYS A 121 -10.63 -5.45 -4.51
CA LYS A 121 -10.34 -6.52 -3.55
C LYS A 121 -8.99 -6.30 -2.84
N GLY A 122 -8.80 -5.10 -2.32
CA GLY A 122 -7.57 -4.69 -1.65
C GLY A 122 -7.80 -3.53 -0.70
N ALA A 123 -6.79 -3.16 0.07
CA ALA A 123 -6.81 -1.94 0.86
C ALA A 123 -5.70 -1.01 0.38
N TRP A 124 -6.00 0.27 0.23
CA TRP A 124 -5.05 1.23 -0.30
C TRP A 124 -5.46 2.67 0.00
N TRP A 125 -4.56 3.60 -0.31
CA TRP A 125 -4.86 5.04 -0.41
C TRP A 125 -5.63 5.34 -1.70
N HIS A 126 -6.81 4.73 -1.88
CA HIS A 126 -7.63 4.91 -3.06
C HIS A 126 -8.15 6.35 -3.16
N ILE A 127 -8.13 6.93 -4.37
CA ILE A 127 -8.75 8.23 -4.64
C ILE A 127 -10.14 8.04 -5.21
N ILE A 128 -10.22 7.29 -6.30
CA ILE A 128 -11.43 7.06 -7.08
C ILE A 128 -11.35 5.68 -7.74
N ALA A 129 -12.49 5.01 -7.88
CA ALA A 129 -12.56 3.74 -8.59
C ALA A 129 -12.62 3.98 -10.10
N PHE A 130 -11.47 4.26 -10.73
CA PHE A 130 -11.36 4.27 -12.19
C PHE A 130 -10.55 3.06 -12.67
N PHE A 131 -10.92 2.49 -13.80
CA PHE A 131 -10.16 1.43 -14.47
C PHE A 131 -8.74 1.91 -14.77
N GLN A 132 -7.80 1.72 -13.84
CA GLN A 132 -6.39 1.61 -14.20
C GLN A 132 -6.18 0.17 -14.62
N THR A 133 -6.44 -0.11 -15.90
CA THR A 133 -5.66 -1.15 -16.58
C THR A 133 -4.21 -0.65 -16.57
N PRO A 134 -3.27 -1.35 -15.91
CA PRO A 134 -1.86 -1.09 -16.17
C PRO A 134 -1.65 -1.25 -17.68
N LYS A 135 -1.03 -0.25 -18.33
CA LYS A 135 -0.52 -0.44 -19.68
C LYS A 135 0.74 -1.30 -19.61
#